data_AF-A0A538LY10-F1
#
_entry.id   AF-A0A538LY10-F1
#
_cell.length_a   1.000
_cell.length_b   1.000
_cell.length_c   1.000
_cell.angle_alpha   90.00
_cell.angle_beta   90.00
_cell.angle_gamma   90.00
#
_symmetry.space_group_name_H-M   'P 1'
#
loop_
_entity.id
_entity.type
_entity.pdbx_description
1 polymer ?
#
loop_
_entity_poly.entity_id
_entity_poly.type
_entity_poly.pdbx_seq_one_letter_code
_entity_poly.pdbx_strand_id
1 'polypeptide(L)' 'MAEVSVQPTKNGPNLIRGPITLLDVDGTPYEVTGEVIALCRCGG' A
#
# COMPACT_ATOMS: atom_id res chain seq x y z
N MET A 1 -16.60 -4.75 9.14
CA MET A 1 -15.41 -3.98 8.70
C MET A 1 -14.75 -4.78 7.59
N ALA A 2 -14.39 -4.17 6.47
CA ALA A 2 -13.69 -4.91 5.41
C ALA A 2 -12.25 -5.22 5.86
N GLU A 3 -11.75 -6.40 5.49
CA GLU A 3 -10.44 -6.88 5.93
C GLU A 3 -9.31 -6.16 5.19
N VAL A 4 -8.30 -5.73 5.93
CA VAL A 4 -7.06 -5.16 5.38
C VAL A 4 -5.96 -6.20 5.50
N SER A 5 -5.23 -6.43 4.41
CA SER A 5 -4.06 -7.33 4.42
C SER A 5 -2.83 -6.67 3.83
N VAL A 6 -1.68 -7.03 4.38
CA VAL A 6 -0.36 -6.62 3.91
C VAL A 6 0.47 -7.87 3.69
N GLN A 7 0.82 -8.15 2.44
CA GLN A 7 1.57 -9.36 2.06
C GLN A 7 2.92 -9.00 1.46
N PRO A 8 4.04 -9.32 2.13
CA PRO A 8 5.37 -9.22 1.53
C PRO A 8 5.53 -10.20 0.37
N THR A 9 6.15 -9.74 -0.71
CA THR A 9 6.52 -10.59 -1.84
C THR A 9 8.01 -10.95 -1.80
N LYS A 10 8.38 -12.12 -2.34
CA LYS A 10 9.77 -12.56 -2.43
C LYS A 10 10.57 -11.55 -3.28
N ASN A 11 11.60 -10.93 -2.68
CA ASN A 11 12.44 -9.90 -3.31
C ASN A 11 11.65 -8.74 -3.92
N GLY A 12 10.48 -8.39 -3.35
CA GLY A 12 9.59 -7.39 -3.91
C GLY A 12 8.86 -6.54 -2.87
N PRO A 13 7.87 -5.76 -3.33
CA PRO A 13 7.10 -4.82 -2.51
C PRO A 13 6.15 -5.53 -1.53
N ASN A 14 5.52 -4.73 -0.67
CA ASN A 14 4.33 -5.14 0.08
C ASN A 14 3.10 -4.94 -0.80
N LEU A 15 2.28 -5.99 -0.94
CA LEU A 15 0.97 -5.88 -1.56
C LEU A 15 -0.08 -5.60 -0.48
N ILE A 16 -0.70 -4.43 -0.55
CA ILE A 16 -1.72 -3.98 0.40
C ILE A 16 -3.09 -4.07 -0.26
N ARG A 17 -4.07 -4.64 0.44
CA ARG A 17 -5.46 -4.81 -0.02
C ARG A 17 -6.44 -4.36 1.04
N GLY A 18 -7.61 -3.93 0.59
CA GLY A 18 -8.69 -3.46 1.45
C GLY A 18 -8.78 -1.93 1.48
N PRO A 19 -9.78 -1.38 2.18
CA PRO A 19 -10.02 0.05 2.20
C PRO A 19 -8.98 0.75 3.09
N ILE A 20 -7.93 1.28 2.47
CA ILE A 20 -6.90 2.06 3.15
C ILE A 20 -6.78 3.46 2.53
N THR A 21 -6.39 4.43 3.36
CA THR A 21 -5.97 5.75 2.91
C THR A 21 -4.44 5.78 2.94
N LEU A 22 -3.82 6.08 1.79
CA LEU A 22 -2.37 6.24 1.68
C LEU A 22 -2.05 7.74 1.72
N LEU A 23 -1.15 8.14 2.62
CA LEU A 23 -0.69 9.52 2.76
C LEU A 23 0.80 9.60 2.45
N ASP A 24 1.27 10.74 1.94
CA ASP A 24 2.69 11.07 1.85
C ASP A 24 3.26 11.57 3.19
N VAL A 25 4.52 12.00 3.17
CA VAL A 25 5.24 12.50 4.35
C VAL A 25 4.68 13.81 4.92
N ASP A 26 3.97 14.58 4.09
CA ASP A 26 3.34 15.85 4.45
C ASP A 26 1.87 15.65 4.84
N GLY A 27 1.36 14.41 4.78
CA GLY A 27 -0.03 14.06 5.07
C GLY A 27 -0.98 14.23 3.89
N THR A 28 -0.47 14.46 2.67
CA THR A 28 -1.28 14.57 1.47
C THR A 28 -1.76 13.19 1.03
N PRO A 29 -3.07 13.00 0.76
CA PRO A 29 -3.58 11.72 0.29
C PRO A 29 -3.15 11.41 -1.14
N TYR A 30 -2.70 10.19 -1.37
CA TYR A 30 -2.53 9.64 -2.71
C TYR A 30 -3.87 9.17 -3.27
N GLU A 31 -4.10 9.44 -4.55
CA GLU A 31 -5.20 8.83 -5.28
C GLU A 31 -4.88 7.36 -5.57
N VAL A 32 -5.61 6.46 -4.91
CA VAL A 32 -5.51 5.02 -5.13
C VAL A 32 -6.57 4.63 -6.16
N THR A 33 -6.14 4.32 -7.38
CA THR A 33 -7.03 3.98 -8.50
C THR A 33 -7.26 2.47 -8.67
N GLY A 34 -6.72 1.63 -7.78
CA GLY A 34 -6.79 0.17 -7.88
C GLY A 34 -7.05 -0.56 -6.56
N GLU A 35 -7.43 -1.84 -6.65
CA GLU A 35 -7.76 -2.68 -5.48
C GLU A 35 -6.53 -3.14 -4.67
N VAL A 36 -5.35 -3.10 -5.28
CA VAL A 36 -4.08 -3.54 -4.69
C VAL A 36 -3.04 -2.44 -4.84
N ILE A 37 -2.40 -2.07 -3.74
CA ILE A 37 -1.27 -1.14 -3.72
C ILE A 37 0.02 -1.94 -3.59
N ALA A 38 1.01 -1.64 -4.44
CA ALA A 38 2.36 -2.18 -4.34
C ALA A 38 3.29 -1.14 -3.72
N LEU A 39 3.61 -1.27 -2.44
CA LEU A 39 4.48 -0.35 -1.71
C LEU A 39 5.93 -0.86 -1.71
N CYS A 40 6.89 -0.10 -2.29
CA CYS A 40 8.31 -0.48 -2.24
C CYS A 40 8.75 -0.68 -0.78
N ARG A 41 9.43 -1.80 -0.56
CA ARG A 41 10.09 -2.17 0.71
C ARG A 41 11.62 -2.10 0.58
N CYS A 42 12.09 -1.62 -0.57
CA CYS A 42 13.47 -1.59 -1.00
C CYS A 42 14.29 -0.44 -0.39
N GLY A 43 13.65 0.68 -0.05
CA GLY A 43 14.28 1.80 0.63
C GLY A 43 15.26 2.62 -0.22
N GLY A 44 15.19 2.49 -1.55
CA GLY A 44 15.97 3.29 -2.50
C GLY A 44 15.27 4.59 -2.88
#